data_AF-A0A932TMU3-F1
#
_entry.id   AF-A0A932TMU3-F1
#
_cell.length_a   1.000
_cell.length_b   1.000
_cell.length_c   1.000
_cell.angle_alpha   90.00
_cell.angle_beta   90.00
_cell.angle_gamma   90.00
#
_symmetry.space_group_name_H-M   'P 1'
#
loop_
_entity.id
_entity.type
_entity.pdbx_description
1 polymer ?
#
loop_
_entity_poly.entity_id
_entity_poly.type
_entity_poly.pdbx_seq_one_letter_code
_entity_poly.pdbx_strand_id
1 'polypeptide(L)'
;MRVLEALTQVFVPPYQVTQNAVNQEWTFGMGHFPSEIDSEEEPPIRLGKNVEMIPIDGLLGQYSPATIQITVFRKGIQLVADITKLREHDLLYIVRLHEWAHALMHVGLERQERERLTLDESLWPTYLNLATAGYLRLDGALHERLAQLLVWYGLQGMGQAATVPEAKVALVRIGEAFKTLTHRCPLEYQIDDYLQIPRPRILQSVRLLKNMGINGFEAWDTVIRW
;
A
#
# COMPACT_ATOMS: atom_id res chain seq x y z
N MET A 1 -22.86 -15.59 14.41
CA MET A 1 -23.11 -14.37 13.62
C MET A 1 -22.08 -13.28 13.89
N ARG A 2 -21.84 -12.84 15.15
CA ARG A 2 -20.89 -11.75 15.47
C ARG A 2 -19.44 -11.94 14.98
N VAL A 3 -18.91 -13.17 14.99
CA VAL A 3 -17.54 -13.44 14.53
C VAL A 3 -17.40 -13.22 13.02
N LEU A 4 -18.35 -13.70 12.23
CA LEU A 4 -18.32 -13.51 10.77
C LEU A 4 -18.44 -12.03 10.42
N GLU A 5 -19.33 -11.31 11.10
CA GLU A 5 -19.51 -9.87 10.92
C GLU A 5 -18.26 -9.07 11.34
N ALA A 6 -17.56 -9.49 12.39
CA ALA A 6 -16.30 -8.88 12.76
C ALA A 6 -15.23 -9.12 11.67
N LEU A 7 -15.14 -10.33 11.13
CA LEU A 7 -14.17 -10.67 10.09
C LEU A 7 -14.41 -9.88 8.79
N THR A 8 -15.67 -9.64 8.39
CA THR A 8 -15.96 -8.84 7.19
C THR A 8 -15.59 -7.36 7.34
N GLN A 9 -15.56 -6.83 8.56
CA GLN A 9 -15.10 -5.47 8.84
C GLN A 9 -13.57 -5.37 8.96
N VAL A 10 -12.90 -6.47 9.34
CA VAL A 10 -11.44 -6.50 9.54
C VAL A 10 -10.69 -6.83 8.24
N PHE A 11 -11.15 -7.82 7.48
CA PHE A 11 -10.47 -8.32 6.29
C PHE A 11 -11.20 -7.88 5.02
N VAL A 12 -11.38 -6.57 4.91
CA VAL A 12 -11.85 -5.92 3.69
C VAL A 12 -10.84 -6.18 2.56
N PRO A 13 -11.25 -6.42 1.30
CA PRO A 13 -10.29 -6.60 0.22
C PRO A 13 -9.29 -5.44 0.14
N PRO A 14 -7.96 -5.70 0.07
CA PRO A 14 -6.95 -4.65 0.16
C PRO A 14 -7.13 -3.50 -0.84
N TYR A 15 -7.54 -3.81 -2.07
CA TYR A 15 -7.81 -2.80 -3.09
C TYR A 15 -8.91 -1.81 -2.69
N GLN A 16 -9.92 -2.25 -1.93
CA GLN A 16 -10.98 -1.36 -1.45
C GLN A 16 -10.47 -0.45 -0.35
N VAL A 17 -9.63 -0.98 0.53
CA VAL A 17 -9.02 -0.21 1.62
C VAL A 17 -8.12 0.89 1.07
N THR A 18 -7.26 0.57 0.10
CA THR A 18 -6.34 1.54 -0.50
C THR A 18 -7.09 2.60 -1.33
N GLN A 19 -8.13 2.21 -2.08
CA GLN A 19 -9.01 3.15 -2.77
C GLN A 19 -9.77 4.06 -1.79
N ASN A 20 -10.28 3.51 -0.69
CA ASN A 20 -10.92 4.30 0.34
C ASN A 20 -9.94 5.24 1.05
N ALA A 21 -8.66 4.85 1.20
CA ALA A 21 -7.58 5.68 1.73
C ALA A 21 -7.26 6.90 0.85
N VAL A 22 -7.70 6.91 -0.41
CA VAL A 22 -7.66 8.07 -1.32
C VAL A 22 -9.03 8.66 -1.66
N ASN A 23 -10.06 8.38 -0.85
CA ASN A 23 -11.44 8.85 -1.07
C ASN A 23 -11.99 8.46 -2.45
N GLN A 24 -11.51 7.34 -3.01
CA GLN A 24 -11.86 6.83 -4.33
C GLN A 24 -11.53 7.82 -5.48
N GLU A 25 -10.65 8.79 -5.25
CA GLU A 25 -10.17 9.71 -6.30
C GLU A 25 -9.48 8.90 -7.42
N TRP A 26 -8.68 7.90 -7.02
CA TRP A 26 -8.13 6.88 -7.92
C TRP A 26 -8.74 5.52 -7.63
N THR A 27 -9.15 4.81 -8.68
CA THR A 27 -9.56 3.41 -8.63
C THR A 27 -9.05 2.66 -9.85
N PHE A 28 -9.08 1.33 -9.82
CA PHE A 28 -8.65 0.53 -10.97
C PHE A 28 -9.68 0.55 -12.10
N GLY A 29 -9.20 0.50 -13.34
CA GLY A 29 -10.03 0.31 -14.52
C GLY A 29 -10.66 -1.08 -14.54
N MET A 30 -11.86 -1.21 -15.11
CA MET A 30 -12.50 -2.51 -15.29
C MET A 30 -11.60 -3.41 -16.16
N GLY A 31 -11.36 -4.65 -15.74
CA GLY A 31 -10.44 -5.57 -16.44
C GLY A 31 -8.95 -5.30 -16.23
N HIS A 32 -8.57 -4.20 -15.59
CA HIS A 32 -7.17 -3.79 -15.39
C HIS A 32 -6.78 -3.74 -13.91
N PHE A 33 -7.26 -4.72 -13.14
CA PHE A 33 -6.85 -4.89 -11.76
C PHE A 33 -5.47 -5.56 -11.71
N PRO A 34 -4.58 -5.11 -10.82
CA PRO A 34 -3.39 -5.86 -10.47
C PRO A 34 -3.75 -7.29 -10.06
N SER A 35 -2.94 -8.25 -10.52
CA SER A 35 -3.02 -9.62 -10.01
C SER A 35 -2.31 -9.71 -8.67
N GLU A 36 -2.75 -10.63 -7.80
CA GLU A 36 -2.11 -10.92 -6.52
C GLU A 36 -1.87 -12.42 -6.41
N ILE A 37 -0.64 -12.82 -6.09
CA ILE A 37 -0.27 -14.21 -5.85
C ILE A 37 0.44 -14.39 -4.51
N ASP A 38 0.26 -15.57 -3.92
CA ASP A 38 1.08 -16.05 -2.83
C ASP A 38 2.25 -16.86 -3.38
N SER A 39 3.45 -16.62 -2.88
CA SER A 39 4.66 -17.37 -3.20
C SER A 39 5.16 -18.13 -1.98
N GLU A 40 5.37 -19.43 -2.18
CA GLU A 40 6.03 -20.34 -1.22
C GLU A 40 7.55 -20.45 -1.49
N GLU A 41 8.05 -19.75 -2.52
CA GLU A 41 9.48 -19.69 -2.82
C GLU A 41 10.23 -18.86 -1.78
N GLU A 42 11.56 -18.97 -1.79
CA GLU A 42 12.39 -18.09 -0.96
C GLU A 42 12.25 -16.65 -1.47
N PRO A 43 12.03 -15.66 -0.57
CA PRO A 43 12.01 -14.27 -0.98
C PRO A 43 13.35 -13.83 -1.59
N PRO A 44 13.33 -12.89 -2.56
CA PRO A 44 14.55 -12.31 -3.14
C PRO A 44 15.56 -11.79 -2.11
N ILE A 45 15.06 -11.18 -1.03
CA ILE A 45 15.85 -10.71 0.10
C ILE A 45 15.76 -11.73 1.23
N ARG A 46 16.92 -12.12 1.78
CA ARG A 46 17.01 -13.03 2.92
C ARG A 46 17.46 -12.27 4.16
N LEU A 47 16.75 -12.47 5.27
CA LEU A 47 17.18 -11.99 6.57
C LEU A 47 18.01 -13.03 7.31
N GLY A 48 19.06 -12.57 7.99
CA GLY A 48 19.69 -13.33 9.07
C GLY A 48 18.79 -13.38 10.31
N LYS A 49 19.21 -14.13 11.35
CA LYS A 49 18.43 -14.25 12.59
C LYS A 49 18.50 -13.01 13.51
N ASN A 50 19.51 -12.14 13.33
CA ASN A 50 19.78 -10.99 14.21
C ASN A 50 19.66 -9.65 13.47
N VAL A 51 18.71 -9.52 12.55
CA VAL A 51 18.59 -8.28 11.75
C VAL A 51 17.77 -7.23 12.49
N GLU A 52 18.31 -6.02 12.56
CA GLU A 52 17.65 -4.87 13.16
C GLU A 52 16.54 -4.34 12.23
N MET A 53 16.81 -4.30 10.93
CA MET A 53 15.90 -3.78 9.89
C MET A 53 15.27 -4.86 9.01
N ILE A 54 13.98 -4.71 8.71
CA ILE A 54 13.13 -5.65 7.99
C ILE A 54 12.54 -4.88 6.79
N PRO A 55 13.09 -5.01 5.57
CA PRO A 55 12.46 -4.42 4.39
C PRO A 55 11.13 -5.11 4.10
N ILE A 56 10.17 -4.41 3.52
CA ILE A 56 8.93 -5.03 3.00
C ILE A 56 9.21 -5.57 1.61
N ASP A 57 9.68 -4.72 0.72
CA ASP A 57 9.98 -5.03 -0.68
C ASP A 57 11.00 -6.17 -0.79
N GLY A 58 10.64 -7.17 -1.60
CA GLY A 58 11.48 -8.32 -1.90
C GLY A 58 11.71 -9.27 -0.72
N LEU A 59 11.17 -9.00 0.47
CA LEU A 59 11.19 -9.91 1.61
C LEU A 59 9.79 -10.41 1.95
N LEU A 60 8.84 -9.50 2.16
CA LEU A 60 7.49 -9.78 2.62
C LEU A 60 6.49 -9.72 1.48
N GLY A 61 6.63 -8.70 0.64
CA GLY A 61 5.80 -8.43 -0.52
C GLY A 61 6.62 -7.81 -1.64
N GLN A 62 6.07 -7.79 -2.84
CA GLN A 62 6.61 -7.03 -3.95
C GLN A 62 5.54 -6.75 -5.00
N TYR A 63 5.36 -5.48 -5.32
CA TYR A 63 4.67 -5.04 -6.52
C TYR A 63 5.63 -4.94 -7.71
N SER A 64 5.30 -5.64 -8.80
CA SER A 64 6.02 -5.57 -10.07
C SER A 64 5.25 -4.66 -11.04
N PRO A 65 5.77 -3.46 -11.39
CA PRO A 65 5.13 -2.59 -12.37
C PRO A 65 5.17 -3.19 -13.79
N ALA A 66 6.16 -4.02 -14.11
CA ALA A 66 6.32 -4.62 -15.43
C ALA A 66 5.22 -5.65 -15.75
N THR A 67 4.73 -6.37 -14.72
CA THR A 67 3.69 -7.39 -14.86
C THR A 67 2.37 -7.01 -14.20
N ILE A 68 2.31 -5.84 -13.53
CA ILE A 68 1.17 -5.36 -12.74
C ILE A 68 0.70 -6.45 -11.77
N GLN A 69 1.65 -6.98 -11.02
CA GLN A 69 1.44 -8.14 -10.15
C GLN A 69 2.00 -7.87 -8.76
N ILE A 70 1.22 -8.23 -7.76
CA ILE A 70 1.62 -8.28 -6.36
C ILE A 70 2.01 -9.72 -6.04
N THR A 71 3.19 -9.91 -5.45
CA THR A 71 3.65 -11.19 -4.95
C THR A 71 3.83 -11.09 -3.44
N VAL A 72 3.21 -11.99 -2.68
CA VAL A 72 3.33 -12.06 -1.22
C VAL A 72 4.19 -13.27 -0.86
N PHE A 73 5.30 -13.08 -0.17
CA PHE A 73 6.25 -14.15 0.16
C PHE A 73 5.93 -14.76 1.53
N ARG A 74 5.26 -15.92 1.54
CA ARG A 74 4.74 -16.55 2.77
C ARG A 74 5.83 -16.89 3.78
N LYS A 75 6.97 -17.37 3.30
CA LYS A 75 8.15 -17.65 4.15
C LYS A 75 8.72 -16.39 4.79
N GLY A 76 8.75 -15.27 4.07
CA GLY A 76 9.17 -13.97 4.62
C GLY A 76 8.24 -13.51 5.74
N ILE A 77 6.93 -13.60 5.51
CA ILE A 77 5.91 -13.26 6.51
C ILE A 77 6.07 -14.11 7.77
N GLN A 78 6.21 -15.43 7.63
CA GLN A 78 6.42 -16.34 8.76
C GLN A 78 7.69 -15.99 9.55
N LEU A 79 8.80 -15.77 8.85
CA LEU A 79 10.08 -15.40 9.49
C LEU A 79 9.94 -14.10 10.29
N VAL A 80 9.31 -13.08 9.71
CA VAL A 80 9.12 -11.78 10.38
C VAL A 80 8.13 -11.88 11.53
N ALA A 81 7.07 -12.70 11.42
CA ALA A 81 6.17 -13.01 12.51
C ALA A 81 6.94 -13.60 13.71
N ASP A 82 7.86 -14.52 13.46
CA ASP A 82 8.68 -15.13 14.51
C ASP A 82 9.66 -14.16 15.17
N ILE A 83 10.27 -13.25 14.39
CA ILE A 83 11.20 -12.23 14.88
C ILE A 83 10.48 -11.17 15.72
N THR A 84 9.32 -10.71 15.24
CA THR A 84 8.58 -9.58 15.84
C THR A 84 7.52 -10.00 16.86
N LYS A 85 7.22 -11.31 16.93
CA LYS A 85 6.12 -11.89 17.73
C LYS A 85 4.74 -11.35 17.35
N LEU A 86 4.61 -10.80 16.15
CA LEU A 86 3.33 -10.38 15.57
C LEU A 86 2.58 -11.59 15.00
N ARG A 87 1.26 -11.46 14.82
CA ARG A 87 0.47 -12.52 14.20
C ARG A 87 0.70 -12.51 12.69
N GLU A 88 0.97 -13.69 12.12
CA GLU A 88 1.20 -13.87 10.69
C GLU A 88 0.07 -13.27 9.83
N HIS A 89 -1.19 -13.48 10.22
CA HIS A 89 -2.35 -12.93 9.51
C HIS A 89 -2.41 -11.40 9.51
N ASP A 90 -1.92 -10.72 10.55
CA ASP A 90 -1.88 -9.26 10.57
C ASP A 90 -0.81 -8.74 9.63
N LEU A 91 0.38 -9.34 9.73
CA LEU A 91 1.53 -9.01 8.87
C LEU A 91 1.16 -9.23 7.40
N LEU A 92 0.57 -10.37 7.08
CA LEU A 92 0.04 -10.67 5.77
C LEU A 92 -0.88 -9.55 5.28
N TYR A 93 -1.87 -9.16 6.09
CA TYR A 93 -2.83 -8.16 5.67
C TYR A 93 -2.18 -6.78 5.48
N ILE A 94 -1.29 -6.38 6.39
CA ILE A 94 -0.51 -5.13 6.29
C ILE A 94 0.32 -5.10 5.00
N VAL A 95 1.04 -6.17 4.70
CA VAL A 95 1.89 -6.26 3.51
C VAL A 95 1.05 -6.20 2.25
N ARG A 96 -0.09 -6.91 2.21
CA ARG A 96 -1.03 -6.79 1.09
C ARG A 96 -1.50 -5.35 0.91
N LEU A 97 -1.90 -4.66 1.98
CA LEU A 97 -2.32 -3.26 1.89
C LEU A 97 -1.19 -2.37 1.32
N HIS A 98 0.05 -2.61 1.72
CA HIS A 98 1.22 -1.88 1.23
C HIS A 98 1.42 -2.08 -0.28
N GLU A 99 1.48 -3.32 -0.75
CA GLU A 99 1.67 -3.60 -2.18
C GLU A 99 0.49 -3.11 -3.04
N TRP A 100 -0.73 -3.19 -2.52
CA TRP A 100 -1.90 -2.61 -3.20
C TRP A 100 -1.87 -1.09 -3.25
N ALA A 101 -1.19 -0.42 -2.30
CA ALA A 101 -0.99 1.01 -2.34
C ALA A 101 0.01 1.39 -3.45
N HIS A 102 1.10 0.63 -3.60
CA HIS A 102 2.01 0.75 -4.75
C HIS A 102 1.28 0.59 -6.07
N ALA A 103 0.45 -0.45 -6.19
CA ALA A 103 -0.31 -0.70 -7.40
C ALA A 103 -1.31 0.43 -7.71
N LEU A 104 -1.97 1.01 -6.70
CA LEU A 104 -2.87 2.16 -6.87
C LEU A 104 -2.11 3.42 -7.32
N MET A 105 -0.94 3.68 -6.74
CA MET A 105 -0.09 4.81 -7.17
C MET A 105 0.39 4.64 -8.61
N HIS A 106 0.70 3.41 -9.03
CA HIS A 106 1.06 3.11 -10.41
C HIS A 106 -0.16 3.20 -11.35
N VAL A 107 -1.07 2.23 -11.32
CA VAL A 107 -2.13 2.06 -12.34
C VAL A 107 -3.52 2.53 -11.91
N GLY A 108 -3.66 3.15 -10.74
CA GLY A 108 -4.91 3.79 -10.34
C GLY A 108 -5.27 4.94 -11.28
N LEU A 109 -6.52 4.98 -11.72
CA LEU A 109 -7.05 5.94 -12.69
C LEU A 109 -8.02 6.90 -12.01
N GLU A 110 -8.00 8.17 -12.42
CA GLU A 110 -9.04 9.13 -12.08
C GLU A 110 -10.35 8.79 -12.79
N ARG A 111 -11.47 9.34 -12.31
CA ARG A 111 -12.81 9.06 -12.86
C ARG A 111 -12.89 9.28 -14.37
N GLN A 112 -12.35 10.41 -14.86
CA GLN A 112 -12.40 10.74 -16.28
C GLN A 112 -11.62 9.73 -17.14
N GLU A 113 -10.47 9.25 -16.64
CA GLU A 113 -9.65 8.25 -17.32
C GLU A 113 -10.37 6.91 -17.40
N ARG A 114 -11.04 6.50 -16.31
CA ARG A 114 -11.87 5.28 -16.29
C ARG A 114 -13.05 5.37 -17.26
N GLU A 115 -13.73 6.51 -17.29
CA GLU A 115 -14.84 6.76 -18.22
C GLU A 115 -14.36 6.66 -19.68
N ARG A 116 -13.21 7.26 -20.01
CA ARG A 116 -12.60 7.14 -21.35
C ARG A 116 -12.24 5.70 -21.69
N LEU A 117 -11.60 4.99 -20.75
CA LEU A 117 -11.19 3.59 -20.97
C LEU A 117 -12.38 2.64 -21.12
N THR A 118 -13.50 2.95 -20.45
CA THR A 118 -14.77 2.20 -20.60
C THR A 118 -15.36 2.39 -22.00
N LEU A 119 -15.16 3.56 -22.61
CA LEU A 119 -15.62 3.85 -23.97
C LEU A 119 -14.66 3.31 -25.04
N ASP A 120 -13.37 3.25 -24.74
CA ASP A 120 -12.32 2.81 -25.64
C ASP A 120 -11.17 2.12 -24.88
N GLU A 121 -11.22 0.79 -24.81
CA GLU A 121 -10.20 -0.04 -24.16
C GLU A 121 -8.86 0.03 -24.89
N SER A 122 -8.83 0.41 -26.17
CA SER A 122 -7.58 0.51 -26.95
C SER A 122 -6.64 1.61 -26.43
N LEU A 123 -7.14 2.49 -25.54
CA LEU A 123 -6.34 3.50 -24.84
C LEU A 123 -5.47 2.90 -23.73
N TRP A 124 -5.76 1.68 -23.25
CA TRP A 124 -5.05 1.07 -22.10
C TRP A 124 -3.52 1.06 -22.26
N PRO A 125 -2.93 0.62 -23.38
CA PRO A 125 -1.48 0.57 -23.52
C PRO A 125 -0.84 1.96 -23.40
N THR A 126 -1.51 3.01 -23.89
CA THR A 126 -1.05 4.40 -23.78
C THR A 126 -1.06 4.86 -22.32
N TYR A 127 -2.16 4.62 -21.61
CA TYR A 127 -2.28 4.92 -20.19
C TYR A 127 -1.22 4.19 -19.37
N LEU A 128 -1.07 2.89 -19.59
CA LEU A 128 -0.09 2.08 -18.88
C LEU A 128 1.34 2.58 -19.12
N ASN A 129 1.72 2.88 -20.36
CA ASN A 129 3.06 3.39 -20.67
C ASN A 129 3.36 4.72 -19.95
N LEU A 130 2.40 5.65 -19.92
CA LEU A 130 2.56 6.91 -19.20
C LEU A 130 2.63 6.69 -17.68
N ALA A 131 1.75 5.85 -17.13
CA ALA A 131 1.73 5.49 -15.72
C ALA A 131 3.03 4.83 -15.28
N THR A 132 3.55 3.85 -16.03
CA THR A 132 4.82 3.17 -15.75
C THR A 132 5.99 4.12 -15.85
N ALA A 133 6.04 4.98 -16.86
CA ALA A 133 7.09 5.97 -16.99
C ALA A 133 7.09 6.98 -15.83
N GLY A 134 5.91 7.40 -15.36
CA GLY A 134 5.76 8.25 -14.18
C GLY A 134 6.21 7.53 -12.91
N TYR A 135 5.68 6.33 -12.67
CA TYR A 135 6.00 5.51 -11.50
C TYR A 135 7.50 5.24 -11.38
N LEU A 136 8.18 4.83 -12.45
CA LEU A 136 9.63 4.53 -12.40
C LEU A 136 10.54 5.75 -12.21
N ARG A 137 10.03 6.98 -12.37
CA ARG A 137 10.80 8.21 -12.14
C ARG A 137 10.77 8.69 -10.70
N LEU A 138 9.82 8.20 -9.91
CA LEU A 138 9.66 8.62 -8.53
C LEU A 138 10.81 8.08 -7.68
N ASP A 139 11.22 8.88 -6.69
CA ASP A 139 12.21 8.45 -5.72
C ASP A 139 11.67 7.25 -4.92
N GLY A 140 12.47 6.18 -4.82
CA GLY A 140 12.04 4.96 -4.14
C GLY A 140 11.64 5.21 -2.70
N ALA A 141 12.36 6.07 -1.98
CA ALA A 141 12.01 6.39 -0.60
C ALA A 141 10.73 7.23 -0.48
N LEU A 142 10.32 7.92 -1.54
CA LEU A 142 9.02 8.59 -1.60
C LEU A 142 7.88 7.59 -1.85
N HIS A 143 8.10 6.60 -2.72
CA HIS A 143 7.14 5.51 -2.94
C HIS A 143 6.79 4.81 -1.64
N GLU A 144 7.82 4.36 -0.91
CA GLU A 144 7.61 3.57 0.30
C GLU A 144 6.84 4.36 1.37
N ARG A 145 7.18 5.62 1.59
CA ARG A 145 6.49 6.43 2.60
C ARG A 145 5.04 6.71 2.22
N LEU A 146 4.77 7.01 0.95
CA LEU A 146 3.39 7.25 0.51
C LEU A 146 2.56 5.97 0.60
N ALA A 147 3.11 4.82 0.20
CA ALA A 147 2.45 3.53 0.38
C ALA A 147 2.12 3.31 1.87
N GLN A 148 3.07 3.52 2.78
CA GLN A 148 2.87 3.37 4.22
C GLN A 148 1.83 4.35 4.79
N LEU A 149 1.83 5.61 4.36
CA LEU A 149 0.81 6.59 4.76
C LEU A 149 -0.59 6.18 4.28
N LEU A 150 -0.71 5.64 3.06
CA LEU A 150 -1.98 5.12 2.55
C LEU A 150 -2.47 3.90 3.35
N VAL A 151 -1.57 2.99 3.73
CA VAL A 151 -1.91 1.88 4.65
C VAL A 151 -2.44 2.43 5.98
N TRP A 152 -1.73 3.39 6.58
CA TRP A 152 -2.15 4.01 7.83
C TRP A 152 -3.54 4.65 7.74
N TYR A 153 -3.79 5.48 6.74
CA TYR A 153 -5.11 6.10 6.55
C TYR A 153 -6.21 5.07 6.26
N GLY A 154 -5.89 4.00 5.52
CA GLY A 154 -6.79 2.88 5.28
C GLY A 154 -7.22 2.21 6.58
N LEU A 155 -6.26 1.84 7.44
CA LEU A 155 -6.51 1.23 8.75
C LEU A 155 -7.30 2.16 9.69
N GLN A 156 -6.98 3.47 9.70
CA GLN A 156 -7.74 4.45 10.48
C GLN A 156 -9.19 4.56 9.99
N GLY A 157 -9.41 4.63 8.68
CA GLY A 157 -10.75 4.67 8.09
C GLY A 157 -11.57 3.43 8.42
N MET A 158 -10.96 2.24 8.34
CA MET A 158 -11.60 0.99 8.78
C MET A 158 -11.96 1.02 10.26
N GLY A 159 -11.05 1.48 11.13
CA GLY A 159 -11.30 1.57 12.58
C GLY A 159 -12.45 2.51 12.93
N GLN A 160 -12.56 3.64 12.22
CA GLN A 160 -13.66 4.60 12.37
C GLN A 160 -15.00 4.04 11.86
N ALA A 161 -14.98 3.31 10.75
CA ALA A 161 -16.17 2.72 10.15
C ALA A 161 -16.67 1.45 10.86
N ALA A 162 -15.80 0.76 11.59
CA ALA A 162 -16.14 -0.47 12.29
C ALA A 162 -17.26 -0.23 13.32
N THR A 163 -18.29 -1.05 13.27
CA THR A 163 -19.46 -0.98 14.18
C THR A 163 -19.43 -2.10 15.21
N VAL A 164 -18.73 -3.20 14.93
CA VAL A 164 -18.64 -4.37 15.81
C VAL A 164 -17.46 -4.21 16.78
N PRO A 165 -17.66 -4.37 18.11
CA PRO A 165 -16.58 -4.23 19.10
C PRO A 165 -15.36 -5.10 18.82
N GLU A 166 -15.58 -6.36 18.44
CA GLU A 166 -14.52 -7.31 18.11
C GLU A 166 -13.70 -6.86 16.89
N ALA A 167 -14.35 -6.25 15.89
CA ALA A 167 -13.66 -5.67 14.74
C ALA A 167 -12.80 -4.47 15.15
N LYS A 168 -13.32 -3.58 16.00
CA LYS A 168 -12.55 -2.44 16.53
C LYS A 168 -11.29 -2.89 17.26
N VAL A 169 -11.41 -3.89 18.14
CA VAL A 169 -10.26 -4.47 18.86
C VAL A 169 -9.25 -5.08 17.88
N ALA A 170 -9.72 -5.83 16.89
CA ALA A 170 -8.85 -6.43 15.89
C ALA A 170 -8.11 -5.38 15.04
N LEU A 171 -8.78 -4.29 14.65
CA LEU A 171 -8.20 -3.19 13.87
C LEU A 171 -7.20 -2.35 14.66
N VAL A 172 -7.45 -2.09 15.94
CA VAL A 172 -6.46 -1.46 16.84
C VAL A 172 -5.19 -2.30 16.88
N ARG A 173 -5.32 -3.60 17.12
CA ARG A 173 -4.19 -4.54 17.13
C ARG A 173 -3.45 -4.60 15.79
N ILE A 174 -4.15 -4.59 14.65
CA ILE A 174 -3.50 -4.53 13.33
C ILE A 174 -2.75 -3.19 13.16
N GLY A 175 -3.32 -2.08 13.63
CA GLY A 175 -2.64 -0.77 13.64
C GLY A 175 -1.38 -0.76 14.50
N GLU A 176 -1.39 -1.44 15.65
CA GLU A 176 -0.21 -1.62 16.51
C GLU A 176 0.85 -2.51 15.85
N ALA A 177 0.43 -3.60 15.19
CA ALA A 177 1.31 -4.47 14.42
C ALA A 177 1.96 -3.70 13.25
N PHE A 178 1.19 -2.86 12.56
CA PHE A 178 1.69 -1.97 11.51
C PHE A 178 2.78 -1.03 12.04
N LYS A 179 2.53 -0.31 13.14
CA LYS A 179 3.54 0.57 13.74
C LYS A 179 4.81 -0.19 14.14
N THR A 180 4.64 -1.36 14.77
CA THR A 180 5.76 -2.22 15.18
C THR A 180 6.60 -2.66 13.97
N LEU A 181 5.95 -3.08 12.88
CA LEU A 181 6.63 -3.44 11.65
C LEU A 181 7.37 -2.21 11.07
N THR A 182 6.69 -1.09 10.95
CA THR A 182 7.23 0.16 10.40
C THR A 182 8.48 0.64 11.14
N HIS A 183 8.50 0.59 12.48
CA HIS A 183 9.70 0.95 13.27
C HIS A 183 10.88 -0.01 13.09
N ARG A 184 10.59 -1.23 12.63
CA ARG A 184 11.62 -2.22 12.29
C ARG A 184 11.98 -2.17 10.80
N CYS A 185 11.36 -1.33 9.99
CA CYS A 185 11.72 -1.18 8.58
C CYS A 185 12.82 -0.11 8.39
N PRO A 186 13.50 -0.09 7.23
CA PRO A 186 14.35 1.03 6.82
C PRO A 186 13.66 2.39 6.92
N LEU A 187 14.44 3.47 6.96
CA LEU A 187 13.95 4.84 7.24
C LEU A 187 12.89 5.33 6.23
N GLU A 188 12.95 4.84 5.00
CA GLU A 188 11.97 5.11 3.95
C GLU A 188 10.59 4.48 4.20
N TYR A 189 10.45 3.57 5.15
CA TYR A 189 9.14 3.06 5.54
C TYR A 189 8.57 3.78 6.77
N GLN A 190 9.40 4.52 7.50
CA GLN A 190 9.02 5.15 8.75
C GLN A 190 8.21 6.43 8.50
N ILE A 191 7.02 6.51 9.10
CA ILE A 191 6.04 7.58 8.82
C ILE A 191 5.66 8.44 10.02
N ASP A 192 6.26 8.23 11.19
CA ASP A 192 5.88 8.93 12.43
C ASP A 192 5.94 10.45 12.29
N ASP A 193 7.00 10.94 11.64
CA ASP A 193 7.21 12.37 11.35
C ASP A 193 6.21 12.96 10.36
N TYR A 194 5.29 12.16 9.82
CA TYR A 194 4.33 12.54 8.81
C TYR A 194 2.87 12.31 9.24
N LEU A 195 2.62 11.68 10.40
CA LEU A 195 1.27 11.35 10.86
C LEU A 195 0.42 12.58 11.17
N GLN A 196 1.05 13.71 11.48
CA GLN A 196 0.41 15.01 11.69
C GLN A 196 0.01 15.72 10.39
N ILE A 197 0.48 15.24 9.23
CA ILE A 197 0.14 15.83 7.95
C ILE A 197 -1.32 15.50 7.63
N PRO A 198 -2.15 16.50 7.27
CA PRO A 198 -3.53 16.25 6.89
C PRO A 198 -3.61 15.35 5.66
N ARG A 199 -4.47 14.34 5.73
CA ARG A 199 -4.72 13.40 4.62
C ARG A 199 -4.93 14.08 3.25
N PRO A 200 -5.71 15.19 3.12
CA PRO A 200 -5.85 15.88 1.83
C PRO A 200 -4.53 16.33 1.20
N ARG A 201 -3.54 16.70 2.02
CA ARG A 201 -2.21 17.09 1.55
C ARG A 201 -1.45 15.89 0.99
N ILE A 202 -1.54 14.73 1.66
CA ILE A 202 -0.98 13.47 1.14
C ILE A 202 -1.65 13.06 -0.18
N LEU A 203 -2.96 13.29 -0.34
CA LEU A 203 -3.62 13.03 -1.63
C LEU A 203 -3.15 13.98 -2.73
N GLN A 204 -2.94 15.26 -2.40
CA GLN A 204 -2.35 16.20 -3.34
C GLN A 204 -0.93 15.77 -3.75
N SER A 205 -0.15 15.23 -2.82
CA SER A 205 1.14 14.60 -3.10
C SER A 205 1.02 13.53 -4.17
N VAL A 206 0.15 12.53 -3.94
CA VAL A 206 -0.07 11.42 -4.86
C VAL A 206 -0.51 11.93 -6.23
N ARG A 207 -1.40 12.93 -6.29
CA ARG A 207 -1.82 13.56 -7.56
C ARG A 207 -0.65 14.21 -8.31
N LEU A 208 0.18 14.98 -7.62
CA LEU A 208 1.32 15.66 -8.24
C LEU A 208 2.32 14.65 -8.80
N LEU A 209 2.56 13.54 -8.10
CA LEU A 209 3.43 12.47 -8.58
C LEU A 209 2.85 11.76 -9.80
N LYS A 210 1.57 11.40 -9.77
CA LYS A 210 0.88 10.77 -10.91
C LYS A 210 0.86 11.66 -12.16
N ASN A 211 0.82 12.98 -11.98
CA ASN A 211 0.84 13.96 -13.07
C ASN A 211 2.27 14.37 -13.51
N MET A 212 3.31 13.67 -13.06
CA MET A 212 4.73 13.99 -13.32
C MET A 212 5.15 15.41 -12.91
N GLY A 213 4.43 16.01 -11.94
CA GLY A 213 4.60 17.40 -11.54
C GLY A 213 5.85 17.70 -10.70
N ILE A 214 6.56 16.68 -10.22
CA ILE A 214 7.69 16.83 -9.30
C ILE A 214 8.78 15.79 -9.65
N ASN A 215 10.00 16.26 -9.90
CA ASN A 215 11.18 15.42 -10.17
C ASN A 215 12.25 15.69 -9.09
N GLY A 216 12.88 14.64 -8.55
CA GLY A 216 14.11 14.72 -7.75
C GLY A 216 13.96 14.67 -6.22
N PHE A 217 15.11 14.70 -5.52
CA PHE A 217 15.26 14.54 -4.06
C PHE A 217 14.53 15.61 -3.22
N GLU A 218 14.20 16.77 -3.81
CA GLU A 218 13.41 17.85 -3.19
C GLU A 218 11.89 17.61 -3.25
N ALA A 219 11.46 16.47 -3.80
CA ALA A 219 10.05 16.14 -3.92
C ALA A 219 9.35 16.20 -2.57
N TRP A 220 9.95 15.66 -1.50
CA TRP A 220 9.33 15.71 -0.18
C TRP A 220 9.23 17.11 0.41
N ASP A 221 10.22 17.97 0.20
CA ASP A 221 10.14 19.36 0.67
C ASP A 221 9.09 20.15 -0.12
N THR A 222 8.91 19.83 -1.40
CA THR A 222 7.85 20.40 -2.25
C THR A 222 6.47 19.86 -1.87
N VAL A 223 6.39 18.62 -1.40
CA VAL A 223 5.15 17.87 -1.17
C VAL A 223 4.62 17.98 0.27
N ILE A 224 5.50 18.07 1.27
CA ILE A 224 5.14 18.20 2.69
C ILE A 224 5.28 19.61 3.21
N ARG A 225 6.18 20.47 2.70
CA ARG A 225 6.39 21.81 3.28
C ARG A 225 5.53 22.93 2.67
N TRP A 226 4.75 22.65 1.61
CA TRP A 226 3.79 23.59 1.00
C TRP A 226 2.41 23.59 1.65
#